data_AF-A0A2H3T6I9-F1
#
_entry.id   AF-A0A2H3T6I9-F1
#
_cell.length_a   1.000
_cell.length_b   1.000
_cell.length_c   1.000
_cell.angle_alpha   90.00
_cell.angle_beta   90.00
_cell.angle_gamma   90.00
#
_symmetry.space_group_name_H-M   'P 1'
#
loop_
_entity.id
_entity.type
_entity.pdbx_description
1 polymer ?
#
loop_
_entity_poly.entity_id
_entity_poly.type
_entity_poly.pdbx_seq_one_letter_code
_entity_poly.pdbx_strand_id
1 'polypeptide(L)'
;MYRIVGKEIVTDETSEDGQWVNLQENLHKKGPASAVYNFGESYGHKIAFISWTPGDATARTKMIYGSVRDTIRQSLDNFSLDINAYDAGDIEKGGELRLLD
;
A
#
# COMPACT_ATOMS: atom_id res chain seq x y z
N MET A 1 4.45 5.78 2.97
CA MET A 1 3.13 5.34 3.47
C MET A 1 2.30 6.57 3.78
N TYR A 2 1.02 6.53 3.39
CA TYR A 2 0.03 7.59 3.54
C TYR A 2 -1.15 7.09 4.36
N ARG A 3 -1.70 7.93 5.23
CA ARG A 3 -2.81 7.59 6.10
C ARG A 3 -3.71 8.79 6.33
N ILE A 4 -4.89 8.54 6.89
CA ILE A 4 -5.84 9.60 7.20
C ILE A 4 -5.67 10.00 8.66
N VAL A 5 -5.43 11.29 8.90
CA VAL A 5 -5.41 11.88 10.24
C VAL A 5 -6.42 13.03 10.25
N GLY A 6 -7.48 12.88 11.05
CA GLY A 6 -8.59 13.82 11.03
C GLY A 6 -9.32 13.81 9.69
N LYS A 7 -9.15 14.88 8.89
CA LYS A 7 -9.77 15.06 7.57
C LYS A 7 -8.76 15.12 6.42
N GLU A 8 -7.49 14.85 6.69
CA GLU A 8 -6.40 15.03 5.74
C GLU A 8 -5.66 13.72 5.49
N ILE A 9 -5.13 13.58 4.27
CA ILE A 9 -4.17 12.54 3.92
C ILE A 9 -2.79 13.08 4.29
N VAL A 10 -2.07 12.34 5.13
CA VAL A 10 -0.73 12.71 5.58
C VAL A 10 0.28 11.63 5.23
N THR A 11 1.52 12.04 4.97
CA THR A 11 2.66 11.13 4.93
C THR A 11 2.97 10.68 6.35
N ASP A 12 2.89 9.37 6.59
CA ASP A 12 3.20 8.79 7.91
C ASP A 12 4.66 8.33 8.01
N GLU A 13 5.16 7.73 6.93
CA GLU A 13 6.50 7.12 6.93
C GLU A 13 7.09 7.09 5.53
N THR A 14 8.40 7.36 5.45
CA THR A 14 9.21 7.31 4.23
C THR A 14 10.52 6.61 4.54
N SER A 15 11.04 5.86 3.57
CA SER A 15 12.34 5.20 3.68
C SER A 15 12.91 5.03 2.27
N GLU A 16 14.21 5.27 2.12
CA GLU A 16 14.92 5.15 0.83
C GLU A 16 15.41 3.71 0.58
N ASP A 17 15.75 2.98 1.65
CA ASP A 17 16.29 1.62 1.67
C ASP A 17 15.33 0.62 2.37
N GLY A 18 14.06 1.01 2.45
CA GLY A 18 13.02 0.29 3.17
C GLY A 18 12.83 -1.12 2.64
N GLN A 19 12.93 -2.10 3.53
CA GLN A 19 12.68 -3.50 3.19
C GLN A 19 11.18 -3.76 3.13
N TRP A 20 10.74 -4.62 2.19
CA TRP A 20 9.34 -5.03 2.06
C TRP A 20 8.73 -5.49 3.39
N VAL A 21 9.48 -6.28 4.17
CA VAL A 21 9.03 -6.77 5.48
C VAL A 21 8.68 -5.63 6.44
N ASN A 22 9.48 -4.55 6.45
CA ASN A 22 9.22 -3.40 7.31
C ASN A 22 7.91 -2.69 6.90
N LEU A 23 7.64 -2.62 5.59
CA LEU A 23 6.37 -2.07 5.10
C LEU A 23 5.19 -2.92 5.58
N GLN A 24 5.26 -4.24 5.43
CA GLN A 24 4.21 -5.16 5.88
C GLN A 24 3.95 -5.02 7.38
N GLU A 25 5.01 -5.01 8.19
CA GLU A 25 4.93 -4.82 9.64
C GLU A 25 4.26 -3.49 10.00
N ASN A 26 4.64 -2.41 9.33
CA ASN A 26 4.05 -1.10 9.55
C ASN A 26 2.56 -1.04 9.18
N LEU A 27 2.16 -1.63 8.05
CA LEU A 27 0.76 -1.72 7.63
C LEU A 27 -0.08 -2.48 8.68
N HIS A 28 0.42 -3.63 9.15
CA HIS A 28 -0.25 -4.39 10.20
C HIS A 28 -0.34 -3.65 11.52
N LYS A 29 0.73 -2.99 11.95
CA LYS A 29 0.79 -2.32 13.25
C LYS A 29 0.00 -1.02 13.31
N LYS A 30 -0.01 -0.25 12.22
CA LYS A 30 -0.54 1.13 12.20
C LYS A 30 -1.98 1.23 11.68
N GLY A 31 -2.50 0.17 11.08
CA GLY A 31 -3.87 0.08 10.57
C GLY A 31 -4.00 0.52 9.11
N PRO A 32 -5.23 0.79 8.64
CA PRO A 32 -5.49 1.06 7.22
C PRO A 32 -4.62 2.21 6.68
N ALA A 33 -4.05 2.02 5.49
CA ALA A 33 -3.12 2.94 4.87
C ALA A 33 -2.96 2.68 3.36
N SER A 34 -2.42 3.66 2.65
CA SER A 34 -1.92 3.48 1.29
C SER A 34 -0.38 3.55 1.29
N ALA A 35 0.27 2.77 0.45
CA ALA A 35 1.73 2.76 0.34
C ALA A 35 2.17 2.70 -1.12
N VAL A 36 3.37 3.20 -1.36
CA VAL A 36 4.08 3.03 -2.62
C VAL A 36 5.40 2.36 -2.29
N TYR A 37 5.75 1.32 -3.02
CA TYR A 37 6.97 0.56 -2.82
C TYR A 37 7.68 0.33 -4.15
N ASN A 38 8.99 0.57 -4.18
CA ASN A 38 9.84 0.26 -5.32
C ASN A 38 10.57 -1.06 -5.05
N PHE A 39 10.40 -2.06 -5.90
CA PHE A 39 11.08 -3.35 -5.73
C PHE A 39 12.60 -3.30 -6.01
N GLY A 40 13.10 -2.20 -6.57
CA GLY A 40 14.53 -1.98 -6.81
C GLY A 40 15.02 -2.54 -8.13
N GLU A 41 16.33 -2.43 -8.36
CA GLU A 41 16.97 -2.72 -9.65
C GLU A 41 16.78 -4.18 -10.11
N SER A 42 16.88 -5.15 -9.20
CA SER A 42 16.69 -6.57 -9.52
C SER A 42 15.31 -6.90 -10.10
N TYR A 43 14.35 -6.00 -9.94
CA TYR A 43 12.99 -6.11 -10.47
C TYR A 43 12.68 -4.98 -11.47
N GLY A 44 13.69 -4.33 -12.05
CA GLY A 44 13.52 -3.27 -13.04
C GLY A 44 12.86 -2.01 -12.50
N HIS A 45 13.04 -1.70 -11.22
CA HIS A 45 12.37 -0.60 -10.52
C HIS A 45 10.83 -0.63 -10.63
N LYS A 46 10.25 -1.84 -10.70
CA LYS A 46 8.79 -1.99 -10.68
C LYS A 46 8.22 -1.37 -9.40
N ILE A 47 7.24 -0.51 -9.57
CA ILE A 47 6.58 0.22 -8.48
C ILE A 47 5.25 -0.46 -8.18
N ALA A 48 4.98 -0.74 -6.91
CA ALA A 48 3.67 -1.15 -6.43
C ALA A 48 2.98 0.02 -5.70
N PHE A 49 1.74 0.27 -6.08
CA PHE A 49 0.78 0.95 -5.22
C PHE A 49 0.03 -0.10 -4.40
N ILE A 50 0.00 0.06 -3.08
CA ILE A 50 -0.64 -0.85 -2.14
C ILE A 50 -1.70 -0.09 -1.35
N SER A 51 -2.91 -0.61 -1.28
CA SER A 51 -3.93 -0.19 -0.31
C SER A 51 -4.19 -1.29 0.69
N TRP A 52 -3.93 -1.00 1.96
CA TRP A 52 -4.19 -1.88 3.09
C TRP A 52 -5.44 -1.42 3.82
N THR A 53 -6.45 -2.29 3.88
CA THR A 53 -7.64 -2.06 4.69
C THR A 53 -8.04 -3.39 5.35
N PRO A 54 -7.63 -3.62 6.62
CA PRO A 54 -7.93 -4.85 7.33
C PRO A 54 -9.38 -5.33 7.17
N GLY A 55 -9.58 -6.63 6.96
CA GLY A 55 -10.89 -7.23 6.75
C GLY A 55 -11.89 -6.97 7.89
N ASP A 56 -11.41 -6.76 9.12
CA ASP A 56 -12.19 -6.46 10.32
C ASP A 56 -12.47 -4.95 10.52
N ALA A 57 -11.97 -4.07 9.64
CA ALA A 57 -12.24 -2.65 9.71
C ALA A 57 -13.75 -2.34 9.56
N THR A 58 -14.21 -1.29 10.24
CA THR A 58 -15.62 -0.86 10.16
C THR A 58 -16.03 -0.50 8.73
N ALA A 59 -17.31 -0.64 8.39
CA ALA A 59 -17.84 -0.27 7.07
C ALA A 59 -17.51 1.19 6.70
N ARG A 60 -17.58 2.10 7.67
CA ARG A 60 -17.21 3.51 7.49
C ARG A 60 -15.72 3.65 7.15
N THR A 61 -14.84 2.94 7.85
CA THR A 61 -13.40 2.95 7.59
C THR A 61 -13.12 2.44 6.17
N LYS A 62 -13.72 1.32 5.76
CA LYS A 62 -13.56 0.75 4.42
C LYS A 62 -13.98 1.73 3.33
N MET A 63 -15.12 2.39 3.51
CA MET A 63 -15.62 3.40 2.57
C MET A 63 -14.64 4.58 2.44
N ILE A 64 -14.16 5.12 3.57
CA ILE A 64 -13.24 6.26 3.58
C ILE A 64 -11.90 5.89 2.91
N TYR A 65 -11.29 4.77 3.29
CA TYR A 65 -10.01 4.33 2.75
C TYR A 65 -10.10 3.88 1.29
N GLY A 66 -11.25 3.35 0.86
CA GLY A 66 -11.52 3.10 -0.56
C GLY A 66 -11.52 4.39 -1.40
N SER A 67 -12.21 5.43 -0.93
CA SER A 67 -12.21 6.73 -1.62
C SER A 67 -10.82 7.39 -1.65
N VAL A 68 -10.05 7.25 -0.57
CA VAL A 68 -8.66 7.77 -0.51
C VAL A 68 -7.74 6.99 -1.43
N ARG A 69 -7.88 5.66 -1.49
CA ARG A 69 -7.15 4.82 -2.45
C ARG A 69 -7.35 5.32 -3.87
N ASP A 70 -8.59 5.54 -4.29
CA ASP A 70 -8.90 6.00 -5.65
C ASP A 70 -8.26 7.36 -5.94
N THR A 71 -8.29 8.28 -4.96
CA THR A 71 -7.67 9.61 -5.06
C THR A 71 -6.15 9.50 -5.23
N ILE A 72 -5.48 8.71 -4.38
CA ILE A 72 -4.01 8.57 -4.43
C ILE A 72 -3.60 7.83 -5.71
N ARG A 73 -4.31 6.75 -6.08
CA ARG A 73 -4.05 5.98 -7.30
C ARG A 73 -4.12 6.86 -8.55
N GLN A 74 -5.08 7.77 -8.63
CA GLN A 74 -5.20 8.72 -9.74
C GLN A 74 -4.09 9.78 -9.77
N SER A 75 -3.47 10.08 -8.63
CA SER A 75 -2.35 11.02 -8.54
C SER A 75 -0.99 10.39 -8.84
N LEU A 76 -0.93 9.05 -8.96
CA LEU A 76 0.29 8.30 -9.21
C LEU A 76 0.30 7.79 -10.66
N ASP A 77 1.35 8.15 -11.40
CA ASP A 77 1.59 7.64 -12.74
C ASP A 77 2.56 6.44 -12.73
N ASN A 78 2.44 5.57 -13.73
CA ASN A 78 3.43 4.54 -14.07
C ASN A 78 3.79 3.50 -12.98
N PHE A 79 2.86 3.15 -12.09
CA PHE A 79 3.07 1.97 -11.24
C PHE A 79 2.83 0.67 -12.02
N SER A 80 3.60 -0.37 -11.68
CA SER A 80 3.54 -1.68 -12.31
C SER A 80 2.50 -2.59 -11.65
N LEU A 81 2.25 -2.40 -10.36
CA LEU A 81 1.30 -3.18 -9.58
C LEU A 81 0.33 -2.28 -8.82
N ASP A 82 -0.94 -2.69 -8.77
CA ASP A 82 -1.96 -2.14 -7.89
C ASP A 82 -2.51 -3.27 -7.03
N ILE A 83 -2.13 -3.25 -5.76
CA ILE A 83 -2.45 -4.27 -4.76
C ILE A 83 -3.51 -3.71 -3.83
N ASN A 84 -4.64 -4.40 -3.70
CA ASN A 84 -5.66 -4.07 -2.72
C ASN A 84 -5.80 -5.22 -1.73
N ALA A 85 -5.33 -4.97 -0.51
CA ALA A 85 -5.10 -5.98 0.51
C ALA A 85 -6.01 -5.80 1.73
N TYR A 86 -6.56 -6.91 2.19
CA TYR A 86 -7.45 -7.02 3.34
C TYR A 86 -6.90 -7.95 4.41
N ASP A 87 -6.02 -8.88 4.04
CA ASP A 87 -5.29 -9.75 4.94
C ASP A 87 -3.78 -9.80 4.63
N ALA A 88 -3.01 -10.40 5.54
CA ALA A 88 -1.56 -10.47 5.43
C ALA A 88 -1.08 -11.27 4.20
N GLY A 89 -1.91 -12.19 3.69
CA GLY A 89 -1.61 -13.02 2.52
C GLY A 89 -1.69 -12.23 1.22
N ASP A 90 -2.52 -11.19 1.18
CA ASP A 90 -2.67 -10.29 0.02
C ASP A 90 -1.42 -9.40 -0.25
N ILE A 91 -0.43 -9.41 0.65
CA ILE A 91 0.81 -8.62 0.55
C ILE A 91 2.09 -9.48 0.61
N GLU A 92 2.02 -10.74 0.20
CA GLU A 92 3.15 -11.66 0.11
C GLU A 92 4.00 -11.44 -1.16
N LYS A 93 5.06 -10.63 -1.05
CA LYS A 93 6.01 -10.24 -2.13
C LYS A 93 6.18 -11.20 -3.33
N GLY A 94 6.33 -12.50 -3.07
CA GLY A 94 6.57 -13.49 -4.12
C GLY A 94 5.34 -13.77 -5.00
N GLY A 95 4.13 -13.61 -4.49
CA GLY A 95 2.88 -13.77 -5.22
C GLY A 95 2.61 -12.62 -6.17
N GLU A 96 2.79 -11.37 -5.74
CA GLU A 96 2.44 -10.21 -6.58
C GLU A 96 3.48 -9.98 -7.67
N LEU A 97 4.74 -10.31 -7.42
CA LEU A 97 5.78 -10.23 -8.46
C LEU A 97 5.53 -11.20 -9.62
N ARG A 98 4.83 -12.33 -9.41
CA ARG A 98 4.44 -13.24 -10.51
C ARG A 98 3.37 -12.64 -11.44
N LEU A 99 2.67 -11.60 -10.99
CA LEU A 99 1.68 -10.89 -11.82
C LEU A 99 2.36 -9.96 -12.84
N LEU A 100 3.68 -9.82 -12.78
CA LEU A 100 4.48 -8.91 -13.58
C LEU A 100 5.29 -9.60 -14.69
N ASP A 101 5.12 -10.92 -14.86
CA ASP A 101 5.78 -11.76 -15.87
C ASP A 101 4.99 -11.84 -17.18
#